data_AF-A0A918R980-F1
#
_entry.id   AF-A0A918R980-F1
#
_cell.length_a   1.000
_cell.length_b   1.000
_cell.length_c   1.000
_cell.angle_alpha   90.00
_cell.angle_beta   90.00
_cell.angle_gamma   90.00
#
_symmetry.space_group_name_H-M   'P 1'
#
loop_
_entity.id
_entity.type
_entity.pdbx_description
1 polymer ?
#
loop_
_entity_poly.entity_id
_entity_poly.type
_entity_poly.pdbx_seq_one_letter_code
_entity_poly.pdbx_strand_id
1 'polypeptide(L)'
;MPENHDGVGRVPHWVRRAAAVADHLADELVEEMRTGGTQARHDLHRGLARGVRALSRPAPALAAFLHDLEHPPAHLDPDILDRGSDAWFTHPGWVHAIALSAGSLVEVYRCPSIAAALAATGPLLNTAGTRLDATGQWVNSALLPGALRPGREGYVATAHVRLVHARARTAALNGGYDPAVHGLPVNQADLLRTWLAFTHTSFRAEAMLGYTWSEAELGGLYRYWQHIAHLLGIEPHLVAHLSGPAAAAEAGRQLAAQRQDPVAVEADALTRHTIEAVAGTLQAQLGLSATVGRPLLRALVTLFHTDARDRRSPARLLHPALTALRPAVGLGYRWQSRPARRAALIAQNLDLTRAYVHSLDGRHRAR
;
A
#
# COMPACT_ATOMS: atom_id res chain seq x y z
N MET A 1 -38.58 -6.83 30.72
CA MET A 1 -37.15 -7.07 30.44
C MET A 1 -36.89 -6.50 29.06
N PRO A 2 -36.26 -5.33 28.92
CA PRO A 2 -36.00 -4.78 27.60
C PRO A 2 -34.81 -5.50 26.97
N GLU A 3 -34.97 -5.82 25.70
CA GLU A 3 -34.01 -6.53 24.85
C GLU A 3 -32.74 -5.69 24.62
N ASN A 4 -31.58 -6.32 24.79
CA ASN A 4 -30.27 -5.74 24.51
C ASN A 4 -30.12 -5.42 23.01
N HIS A 5 -30.00 -4.13 22.69
CA HIS A 5 -29.45 -3.64 21.42
C HIS A 5 -27.91 -3.50 21.50
N ASP A 6 -27.19 -4.61 21.67
CA ASP A 6 -25.73 -4.65 21.59
C ASP A 6 -25.29 -5.21 20.22
N GLY A 7 -25.52 -4.43 19.17
CA GLY A 7 -25.13 -4.74 17.79
C GLY A 7 -23.73 -4.27 17.39
N VAL A 8 -22.89 -3.83 18.34
CA VAL A 8 -21.50 -3.43 18.05
C VAL A 8 -20.57 -4.52 18.57
N GLY A 9 -20.07 -5.36 17.66
CA GLY A 9 -19.10 -6.40 18.01
C GLY A 9 -17.90 -5.80 18.75
N ARG A 10 -17.53 -6.37 19.90
CA ARG A 10 -16.33 -5.93 20.64
C ARG A 10 -15.11 -5.98 19.73
N VAL A 11 -14.33 -4.90 19.68
CA VAL A 11 -13.02 -4.86 19.03
C VAL A 11 -12.17 -6.04 19.54
N PRO A 12 -11.60 -6.89 18.67
CA PRO A 12 -10.75 -7.99 19.12
C PRO A 12 -9.55 -7.48 19.93
N HIS A 13 -9.13 -8.25 20.95
CA HIS A 13 -8.05 -7.84 21.83
C HIS A 13 -6.73 -7.59 21.09
N TRP A 14 -6.43 -8.41 20.08
CA TRP A 14 -5.21 -8.26 19.28
C TRP A 14 -5.20 -6.95 18.50
N VAL A 15 -6.35 -6.49 17.98
CA VAL A 15 -6.46 -5.20 17.26
C VAL A 15 -6.11 -4.04 18.18
N ARG A 16 -6.61 -4.05 19.42
CA ARG A 16 -6.25 -3.02 20.41
C ARG A 16 -4.76 -3.02 20.75
N ARG A 17 -4.14 -4.19 20.91
CA ARG A 17 -2.68 -4.28 21.13
C ARG A 17 -1.90 -3.74 19.93
N ALA A 18 -2.26 -4.17 18.72
CA ALA A 18 -1.61 -3.71 17.49
C ALA A 18 -1.77 -2.18 17.30
N ALA A 19 -2.90 -1.59 17.72
CA ALA A 19 -3.09 -0.14 17.69
C ALA A 19 -2.22 0.63 18.71
N ALA A 20 -1.75 -0.04 19.77
CA ALA A 20 -0.90 0.53 20.81
C ALA A 20 0.60 0.35 20.53
N VAL A 21 0.98 -0.35 19.46
CA VAL A 21 2.37 -0.68 19.11
C VAL A 21 2.74 0.00 17.80
N ALA A 22 3.86 0.72 17.81
CA ALA A 22 4.49 1.35 16.65
C ALA A 22 5.77 0.58 16.23
N ASP A 23 6.66 1.24 15.50
CA ASP A 23 7.92 0.65 15.01
C ASP A 23 9.11 1.32 15.68
N HIS A 24 9.47 0.80 16.86
CA HIS A 24 10.53 1.36 17.70
C HIS A 24 11.89 1.42 16.98
N LEU A 25 12.24 0.43 16.16
CA LEU A 25 13.51 0.40 15.43
C LEU A 25 13.63 1.58 14.45
N ALA A 26 12.55 1.85 13.70
CA ALA A 26 12.53 2.98 12.78
C ALA A 26 12.44 4.32 13.53
N ASP A 27 11.71 4.38 14.64
CA ASP A 27 11.59 5.58 15.47
C ASP A 27 12.94 5.98 16.09
N GLU A 28 13.66 5.03 16.68
CA GLU A 28 14.99 5.24 17.25
C GLU A 28 15.99 5.68 16.18
N LEU A 29 15.98 5.04 15.00
CA LEU A 29 16.86 5.44 13.90
C LEU A 29 16.54 6.86 13.40
N VAL A 30 15.26 7.24 13.30
CA VAL A 30 14.90 8.61 12.91
C VAL A 30 15.43 9.64 13.91
N GLU A 31 15.38 9.35 15.20
CA GLU A 31 15.92 10.23 16.24
C GLU A 31 17.46 10.27 16.22
N GLU A 32 18.12 9.12 16.06
CA GLU A 32 19.58 9.04 15.90
C GLU A 32 20.05 9.83 14.66
N MET A 33 19.33 9.70 13.53
CA MET A 33 19.59 10.47 12.31
C MET A 33 19.39 11.98 12.48
N ARG A 34 18.45 12.41 13.33
CA ARG A 34 18.17 13.84 13.58
C ARG A 34 19.40 14.55 14.14
N THR A 35 20.19 13.85 14.95
CA THR A 35 21.38 14.38 15.62
C THR A 35 22.69 14.02 14.91
N GLY A 36 22.71 12.95 14.10
CA GLY A 36 23.92 12.41 13.46
C GLY A 36 24.41 13.07 12.17
N GLY A 37 23.70 14.09 11.64
CA GLY A 37 24.17 14.91 10.51
C GLY A 37 24.43 14.14 9.21
N THR A 38 25.42 14.58 8.41
CA THR A 38 25.74 13.99 7.09
C THR A 38 26.31 12.58 7.19
N GLN A 39 27.11 12.30 8.23
CA GLN A 39 27.72 10.98 8.41
C GLN A 39 26.66 9.89 8.62
N ALA A 40 25.66 10.14 9.47
CA ALA A 40 24.56 9.19 9.66
C ALA A 40 23.78 8.89 8.37
N ARG A 41 23.60 9.89 7.48
CA ARG A 41 22.98 9.68 6.16
C ARG A 41 23.85 8.83 5.24
N HIS A 42 25.16 9.06 5.22
CA HIS A 42 26.09 8.24 4.46
C HIS A 42 26.12 6.79 4.96
N ASP A 43 26.12 6.59 6.27
CA ASP A 43 26.12 5.26 6.86
C ASP A 43 24.80 4.52 6.62
N LEU A 44 23.65 5.22 6.70
CA LEU A 44 22.36 4.65 6.31
C LEU A 44 22.37 4.21 4.84
N HIS A 45 22.78 5.08 3.93
CA HIS A 45 22.81 4.75 2.50
C HIS A 45 23.76 3.57 2.21
N ARG A 46 24.95 3.57 2.81
CA ARG A 46 25.93 2.48 2.68
C ARG A 46 25.39 1.18 3.26
N GLY A 47 24.78 1.23 4.45
CA GLY A 47 24.20 0.09 5.13
C GLY A 47 23.03 -0.53 4.37
N LEU A 48 22.12 0.28 3.84
CA LEU A 48 21.02 -0.21 3.00
C LEU A 48 21.51 -0.85 1.71
N ALA A 49 22.58 -0.32 1.10
CA ALA A 49 23.11 -0.82 -0.16
C ALA A 49 24.03 -2.06 -0.01
N ARG A 50 24.75 -2.18 1.11
CA ARG A 50 25.84 -3.17 1.29
C ARG A 50 25.72 -4.01 2.56
N GLY A 51 24.70 -3.77 3.37
CA GLY A 51 24.46 -4.41 4.66
C GLY A 51 25.24 -3.81 5.82
N VAL A 52 24.85 -4.17 7.04
CA VAL A 52 25.42 -3.70 8.32
C VAL A 52 26.91 -4.01 8.44
N ARG A 53 27.35 -5.15 7.88
CA ARG A 53 28.76 -5.58 7.88
C ARG A 53 29.68 -4.67 7.07
N ALA A 54 29.13 -3.83 6.19
CA ALA A 54 29.90 -2.84 5.43
C ALA A 54 30.22 -1.57 6.25
N LEU A 55 29.69 -1.47 7.48
CA LEU A 55 29.88 -0.34 8.39
C LEU A 55 30.88 -0.73 9.48
N SER A 56 31.92 0.09 9.68
CA SER A 56 32.99 -0.23 10.65
C SER A 56 32.55 -0.07 12.11
N ARG A 57 31.75 0.98 12.39
CA ARG A 57 31.20 1.29 13.73
C ARG A 57 29.82 1.97 13.55
N PRO A 58 28.80 1.23 13.07
CA PRO A 58 27.48 1.81 12.92
C PRO A 58 26.93 2.26 14.28
N ALA A 59 26.20 3.37 14.27
CA ALA A 59 25.49 3.81 15.46
C ALA A 59 24.42 2.76 15.86
N PRO A 60 24.10 2.62 17.16
CA PRO A 60 23.28 1.50 17.64
C PRO A 60 21.92 1.36 16.98
N ALA A 61 21.18 2.46 16.77
CA ALA A 61 19.84 2.37 16.18
C ALA A 61 19.91 1.99 14.69
N LEU A 62 20.90 2.53 13.96
CA LEU A 62 21.17 2.11 12.58
C LEU A 62 21.53 0.62 12.49
N ALA A 63 22.39 0.13 13.39
CA ALA A 63 22.79 -1.27 13.41
C ALA A 63 21.58 -2.19 13.67
N ALA A 64 20.73 -1.84 14.64
CA ALA A 64 19.52 -2.59 14.97
C ALA A 64 18.51 -2.62 13.81
N PHE A 65 18.27 -1.48 13.18
CA PHE A 65 17.39 -1.36 12.01
C PHE A 65 17.88 -2.21 10.83
N LEU A 66 19.17 -2.13 10.48
CA LEU A 66 19.73 -2.94 9.39
C LEU A 66 19.71 -4.43 9.72
N HIS A 67 19.98 -4.81 10.98
CA HIS A 67 19.91 -6.20 11.39
C HIS A 67 18.50 -6.76 11.22
N ASP A 68 17.46 -6.04 11.63
CA ASP A 68 16.08 -6.46 11.43
C ASP A 68 15.73 -6.66 9.95
N LEU A 69 16.12 -5.72 9.07
CA LEU A 69 15.90 -5.87 7.62
C LEU A 69 16.62 -7.08 7.02
N GLU A 70 17.84 -7.38 7.48
CA GLU A 70 18.66 -8.48 6.97
C GLU A 70 18.25 -9.87 7.48
N HIS A 71 17.42 -9.95 8.52
CA HIS A 71 17.01 -11.21 9.15
C HIS A 71 15.49 -11.42 9.03
N PRO A 72 14.97 -11.71 7.82
CA PRO A 72 13.56 -11.99 7.64
C PRO A 72 13.13 -13.21 8.48
N PRO A 73 11.89 -13.24 8.98
CA PRO A 73 11.32 -14.38 9.70
C PRO A 73 11.49 -15.69 8.93
N ALA A 74 11.74 -16.80 9.64
CA ALA A 74 12.05 -18.11 9.05
C ALA A 74 10.95 -18.69 8.13
N HIS A 75 9.71 -18.21 8.23
CA HIS A 75 8.61 -18.65 7.35
C HIS A 75 8.64 -17.97 5.97
N LEU A 76 9.45 -16.94 5.79
CA LEU A 76 9.58 -16.23 4.53
C LEU A 76 10.60 -16.91 3.63
N ASP A 77 10.11 -17.54 2.57
CA ASP A 77 10.92 -18.21 1.56
C ASP A 77 11.67 -17.16 0.71
N PRO A 78 13.00 -17.11 0.71
CA PRO A 78 13.77 -16.14 -0.07
C PRO A 78 13.68 -16.36 -1.58
N ASP A 79 13.34 -17.56 -2.05
CA ASP A 79 13.27 -17.87 -3.49
C ASP A 79 12.07 -17.19 -4.16
N ILE A 80 11.06 -16.82 -3.36
CA ILE A 80 9.90 -16.05 -3.84
C ILE A 80 10.32 -14.65 -4.32
N LEU A 81 11.46 -14.12 -3.89
CA LEU A 81 11.87 -12.75 -4.24
C LEU A 81 12.23 -12.59 -5.71
N ASP A 82 12.63 -13.67 -6.40
CA ASP A 82 13.05 -13.61 -7.80
C ASP A 82 11.90 -13.73 -8.79
N ARG A 83 10.81 -14.43 -8.43
CA ARG A 83 9.70 -14.74 -9.36
C ARG A 83 8.30 -14.63 -8.74
N GLY A 84 8.19 -14.39 -7.44
CA GLY A 84 6.91 -14.32 -6.74
C GLY A 84 6.02 -13.17 -7.18
N SER A 85 6.62 -12.13 -7.77
CA SER A 85 5.90 -11.00 -8.37
C SER A 85 5.59 -11.19 -9.86
N ASP A 86 5.98 -12.29 -10.53
CA ASP A 86 5.73 -12.48 -11.98
C ASP A 86 4.22 -12.38 -12.31
N ALA A 87 3.37 -12.87 -11.41
CA ALA A 87 1.92 -12.80 -11.53
C ALA A 87 1.36 -11.37 -11.47
N TRP A 88 2.10 -10.41 -10.91
CA TRP A 88 1.71 -9.00 -10.96
C TRP A 88 1.68 -8.53 -12.41
N PHE A 89 2.72 -8.86 -13.17
CA PHE A 89 2.92 -8.39 -14.55
C PHE A 89 2.03 -9.10 -15.58
N THR A 90 1.11 -9.97 -15.16
CA THR A 90 0.05 -10.46 -16.05
C THR A 90 -1.02 -9.41 -16.27
N HIS A 91 -1.17 -8.47 -15.34
CA HIS A 91 -2.12 -7.37 -15.47
C HIS A 91 -1.40 -6.09 -15.95
N PRO A 92 -2.06 -5.26 -16.78
CA PRO A 92 -1.48 -3.98 -17.21
C PRO A 92 -1.31 -3.00 -16.05
N GLY A 93 -0.25 -2.18 -16.08
CA GLY A 93 0.05 -1.21 -15.03
C GLY A 93 -1.08 -0.22 -14.69
N TRP A 94 -1.90 0.18 -15.68
CA TRP A 94 -3.04 1.06 -15.44
C TRP A 94 -4.15 0.39 -14.60
N VAL A 95 -4.29 -0.93 -14.67
CA VAL A 95 -5.24 -1.71 -13.86
C VAL A 95 -4.83 -1.63 -12.39
N HIS A 96 -3.55 -1.86 -12.11
CA HIS A 96 -2.98 -1.70 -10.77
C HIS A 96 -3.12 -0.26 -10.27
N ALA A 97 -2.86 0.74 -11.11
CA ALA A 97 -3.00 2.15 -10.73
C ALA A 97 -4.44 2.49 -10.28
N ILE A 98 -5.45 2.00 -11.00
CA ILE A 98 -6.86 2.16 -10.62
C ILE A 98 -7.16 1.40 -9.32
N ALA A 99 -6.76 0.13 -9.24
CA ALA A 99 -7.08 -0.73 -8.09
C ALA A 99 -6.42 -0.26 -6.79
N LEU A 100 -5.14 0.15 -6.84
CA LEU A 100 -4.44 0.72 -5.71
C LEU A 100 -5.01 2.09 -5.33
N SER A 101 -5.39 2.93 -6.29
CA SER A 101 -5.84 4.28 -5.95
C SER A 101 -7.31 4.34 -5.55
N ALA A 102 -8.21 3.97 -6.46
CA ALA A 102 -9.65 4.01 -6.24
C ALA A 102 -10.13 2.88 -5.31
N GLY A 103 -9.43 1.74 -5.29
CA GLY A 103 -9.69 0.65 -4.35
C GLY A 103 -8.96 0.87 -3.03
N SER A 104 -7.66 0.58 -2.97
CA SER A 104 -6.89 0.53 -1.72
C SER A 104 -6.86 1.87 -0.96
N LEU A 105 -6.37 2.95 -1.57
CA LEU A 105 -6.12 4.21 -0.84
C LEU A 105 -7.41 4.86 -0.33
N VAL A 106 -8.48 4.84 -1.13
CA VAL A 106 -9.78 5.35 -0.68
C VAL A 106 -10.30 4.56 0.53
N GLU A 107 -10.12 3.24 0.56
CA GLU A 107 -10.48 2.43 1.73
C GLU A 107 -9.65 2.81 2.96
N VAL A 108 -8.35 3.01 2.78
CA VAL A 108 -7.42 3.37 3.86
C VAL A 108 -7.76 4.73 4.47
N TYR A 109 -8.12 5.73 3.65
CA TYR A 109 -8.49 7.07 4.15
C TYR A 109 -9.80 7.11 4.93
N ARG A 110 -10.64 6.07 4.83
CA ARG A 110 -11.85 5.94 5.66
C ARG A 110 -11.53 5.54 7.10
N CYS A 111 -10.29 5.12 7.39
CA CYS A 111 -9.86 4.79 8.75
C CYS A 111 -9.55 6.07 9.55
N PRO A 112 -10.23 6.33 10.69
CA PRO A 112 -10.04 7.58 11.42
C PRO A 112 -8.62 7.81 11.94
N SER A 113 -7.93 6.76 12.44
CA SER A 113 -6.53 6.87 12.88
C SER A 113 -5.61 7.33 11.75
N ILE A 114 -5.79 6.77 10.56
CA ILE A 114 -4.98 7.10 9.39
C ILE A 114 -5.33 8.51 8.89
N ALA A 115 -6.62 8.85 8.77
CA ALA A 115 -7.06 10.18 8.39
C ALA A 115 -6.56 11.26 9.36
N ALA A 116 -6.61 11.01 10.67
CA ALA A 116 -6.12 11.92 11.69
C ALA A 116 -4.60 12.07 11.65
N ALA A 117 -3.85 10.96 11.53
CA ALA A 117 -2.39 11.01 11.41
C ALA A 117 -1.98 11.80 10.17
N LEU A 118 -2.69 11.59 9.07
CA LEU A 118 -2.52 12.35 7.85
C LEU A 118 -2.79 13.84 8.09
N ALA A 119 -3.97 14.22 8.59
CA ALA A 119 -4.32 15.62 8.85
C ALA A 119 -3.31 16.34 9.77
N ALA A 120 -2.79 15.64 10.79
CA ALA A 120 -1.82 16.18 11.73
C ALA A 120 -0.42 16.43 11.12
N THR A 121 -0.04 15.74 10.03
CA THR A 121 1.28 15.87 9.41
C THR A 121 1.49 17.16 8.58
N GLY A 122 0.52 18.09 8.54
CA GLY A 122 0.62 19.35 7.79
C GLY A 122 -0.02 19.28 6.39
N PRO A 123 0.35 20.12 5.40
CA PRO A 123 -0.43 20.36 4.18
C PRO A 123 -0.40 19.17 3.21
N LEU A 124 -1.11 18.11 3.58
CA LEU A 124 -1.35 16.94 2.76
C LEU A 124 -2.25 17.25 1.56
N LEU A 125 -3.14 18.24 1.69
CA LEU A 125 -4.02 18.65 0.59
C LEU A 125 -3.21 19.19 -0.60
N ASN A 126 -2.06 19.83 -0.35
CA ASN A 126 -1.21 20.41 -1.41
C ASN A 126 -0.13 19.44 -1.93
N THR A 127 0.04 18.27 -1.32
CA THR A 127 1.09 17.29 -1.68
C THR A 127 0.55 15.92 -2.10
N ALA A 128 -0.77 15.74 -2.16
CA ALA A 128 -1.42 14.47 -2.50
C ALA A 128 -0.91 13.85 -3.82
N GLY A 129 -0.76 14.65 -4.89
CA GLY A 129 -0.22 14.18 -6.16
C GLY A 129 1.22 13.64 -6.03
N THR A 130 2.10 14.40 -5.39
CA THR A 130 3.50 14.00 -5.16
C THR A 130 3.61 12.72 -4.33
N ARG A 131 2.73 12.54 -3.34
CA ARG A 131 2.72 11.33 -2.50
C ARG A 131 2.19 10.12 -3.24
N LEU A 132 1.20 10.31 -4.13
CA LEU A 132 0.71 9.25 -5.01
C LEU A 132 1.78 8.82 -6.00
N ASP A 133 2.51 9.77 -6.58
CA ASP A 133 3.65 9.46 -7.45
C ASP A 133 4.74 8.70 -6.68
N ALA A 134 5.08 9.14 -5.46
CA ALA A 134 6.06 8.44 -4.62
C ALA A 134 5.60 7.02 -4.24
N THR A 135 4.30 6.83 -3.96
CA THR A 135 3.73 5.51 -3.67
C THR A 135 3.77 4.62 -4.91
N GLY A 136 3.40 5.17 -6.08
CA GLY A 136 3.49 4.47 -7.36
C GLY A 136 4.91 4.07 -7.70
N GLN A 137 5.89 4.97 -7.51
CA GLN A 137 7.31 4.68 -7.68
C GLN A 137 7.77 3.55 -6.77
N TRP A 138 7.42 3.62 -5.48
CA TRP A 138 7.78 2.58 -4.52
C TRP A 138 7.19 1.22 -4.89
N VAL A 139 5.88 1.14 -5.15
CA VAL A 139 5.23 -0.15 -5.50
C VAL A 139 5.84 -0.75 -6.76
N ASN A 140 6.05 0.06 -7.80
CA ASN A 140 6.65 -0.42 -9.04
C ASN A 140 8.11 -0.87 -8.83
N SER A 141 8.88 -0.18 -7.98
CA SER A 141 10.26 -0.59 -7.65
C SER A 141 10.29 -1.84 -6.78
N ALA A 142 9.37 -1.99 -5.83
CA ALA A 142 9.30 -3.11 -4.89
C ALA A 142 8.84 -4.42 -5.57
N LEU A 143 7.96 -4.34 -6.57
CA LEU A 143 7.45 -5.53 -7.25
C LEU A 143 8.29 -5.99 -8.44
N LEU A 144 9.34 -5.28 -8.82
CA LEU A 144 10.26 -5.79 -9.84
C LEU A 144 10.93 -7.11 -9.38
N PRO A 145 11.00 -8.13 -10.25
CA PRO A 145 11.63 -9.40 -9.93
C PRO A 145 13.05 -9.24 -9.37
N GLY A 146 13.31 -9.80 -8.19
CA GLY A 146 14.60 -9.71 -7.49
C GLY A 146 14.88 -8.36 -6.81
N ALA A 147 13.98 -7.38 -6.90
CA ALA A 147 14.21 -6.03 -6.38
C ALA A 147 14.14 -5.92 -4.85
N LEU A 148 13.56 -6.91 -4.18
CA LEU A 148 13.56 -7.00 -2.71
C LEU A 148 14.76 -7.71 -2.11
N ARG A 149 15.68 -8.24 -2.93
CA ARG A 149 16.94 -8.79 -2.38
C ARG A 149 17.73 -7.67 -1.67
N PRO A 150 18.46 -7.98 -0.58
CA PRO A 150 19.23 -6.97 0.14
C PRO A 150 20.09 -6.09 -0.78
N GLY A 151 20.02 -4.78 -0.59
CA GLY A 151 20.74 -3.78 -1.39
C GLY A 151 20.17 -3.48 -2.78
N ARG A 152 19.08 -4.14 -3.19
CA ARG A 152 18.39 -3.82 -4.46
C ARG A 152 17.37 -2.69 -4.28
N GLU A 153 16.94 -2.12 -5.41
CA GLU A 153 16.16 -0.88 -5.42
C GLU A 153 14.85 -0.97 -4.64
N GLY A 154 14.10 -2.08 -4.76
CA GLY A 154 12.86 -2.31 -4.04
C GLY A 154 13.06 -2.48 -2.54
N TYR A 155 14.13 -3.18 -2.13
CA TYR A 155 14.55 -3.34 -0.74
C TYR A 155 14.86 -1.96 -0.11
N VAL A 156 15.71 -1.18 -0.78
CA VAL A 156 16.11 0.15 -0.33
C VAL A 156 14.92 1.12 -0.31
N ALA A 157 14.06 1.09 -1.33
CA ALA A 157 12.87 1.92 -1.38
C ALA A 157 11.88 1.58 -0.25
N THR A 158 11.68 0.29 0.05
CA THR A 158 10.78 -0.15 1.12
C THR A 158 11.31 0.23 2.51
N ALA A 159 12.62 0.10 2.73
CA ALA A 159 13.26 0.58 3.96
C ALA A 159 13.08 2.11 4.13
N HIS A 160 13.18 2.88 3.04
CA HIS A 160 12.90 4.32 3.10
C HIS A 160 11.45 4.63 3.44
N VAL A 161 10.47 3.86 2.92
CA VAL A 161 9.05 4.00 3.30
C VAL A 161 8.87 3.76 4.80
N ARG A 162 9.50 2.72 5.37
CA ARG A 162 9.50 2.47 6.81
C ARG A 162 10.01 3.67 7.62
N LEU A 163 11.08 4.33 7.16
CA LEU A 163 11.60 5.56 7.79
C LEU A 163 10.69 6.77 7.57
N VAL A 164 9.99 6.87 6.43
CA VAL A 164 8.97 7.90 6.20
C VAL A 164 7.82 7.73 7.19
N HIS A 165 7.40 6.50 7.48
CA HIS A 165 6.37 6.22 8.49
C HIS A 165 6.79 6.67 9.90
N ALA A 166 8.03 6.40 10.32
CA ALA A 166 8.55 6.89 11.59
C ALA A 166 8.58 8.43 11.67
N ARG A 167 9.06 9.11 10.62
CA ARG A 167 9.01 10.59 10.56
C ARG A 167 7.58 11.13 10.59
N ALA A 168 6.66 10.48 9.88
CA ALA A 168 5.24 10.85 9.86
C ALA A 168 4.60 10.69 11.23
N ARG A 169 4.98 9.65 11.99
CA ARG A 169 4.55 9.43 13.37
C ARG A 169 4.99 10.56 14.29
N THR A 170 6.27 10.94 14.25
CA THR A 170 6.79 12.09 15.00
C THR A 170 6.05 13.39 14.64
N ALA A 171 5.85 13.63 13.33
CA ALA A 171 5.16 14.82 12.85
C ALA A 171 3.68 14.86 13.29
N ALA A 172 2.97 13.72 13.22
CA ALA A 172 1.58 13.62 13.65
C ALA A 172 1.42 13.91 15.15
N LEU A 173 2.28 13.33 16.00
CA LEU A 173 2.28 13.58 17.44
C LEU A 173 2.51 15.06 17.78
N ASN A 174 3.40 15.72 17.05
CA ASN A 174 3.64 17.16 17.20
C ASN A 174 2.54 18.03 16.58
N GLY A 175 1.73 17.47 15.69
CA GLY A 175 0.70 18.14 14.90
C GLY A 175 -0.72 18.01 15.45
N GLY A 176 -0.87 17.60 16.71
CA GLY A 176 -2.17 17.53 17.39
C GLY A 176 -2.93 16.21 17.22
N TYR A 177 -2.27 15.16 16.76
CA TYR A 177 -2.84 13.80 16.79
C TYR A 177 -3.02 13.33 18.24
N ASP A 178 -4.18 12.73 18.56
CA ASP A 178 -4.49 12.21 19.90
C ASP A 178 -4.36 10.66 19.95
N PRO A 179 -3.29 10.11 20.55
CA PRO A 179 -3.12 8.66 20.68
C PRO A 179 -4.12 7.99 21.62
N ALA A 180 -4.73 8.72 22.56
CA ALA A 180 -5.72 8.16 23.47
C ALA A 180 -7.01 7.79 22.72
N VAL A 181 -7.33 8.53 21.65
CA VAL A 181 -8.49 8.27 20.79
C VAL A 181 -8.17 7.25 19.70
N HIS A 182 -7.01 7.41 19.04
CA HIS A 182 -6.72 6.70 17.79
C HIS A 182 -5.70 5.56 17.90
N GLY A 183 -5.08 5.36 19.07
CA GLY A 183 -3.86 4.55 19.19
C GLY A 183 -2.65 5.30 18.64
N LEU A 184 -1.44 4.73 18.68
CA LEU A 184 -0.25 5.42 18.16
C LEU A 184 -0.39 5.72 16.66
N PRO A 185 0.11 6.85 16.13
CA PRO A 185 0.03 7.09 14.69
C PRO A 185 0.90 6.07 13.93
N VAL A 186 0.39 5.59 12.79
CA VAL A 186 1.06 4.56 11.96
C VAL A 186 1.45 3.32 12.80
N ASN A 187 0.51 2.86 13.62
CA ASN A 187 0.66 1.66 14.45
C ASN A 187 0.57 0.36 13.62
N GLN A 188 0.81 -0.79 14.26
CA GLN A 188 0.78 -2.10 13.61
C GLN A 188 -0.61 -2.45 13.02
N ALA A 189 -1.71 -2.00 13.63
CA ALA A 189 -3.05 -2.22 13.07
C ALA A 189 -3.28 -1.40 11.78
N ASP A 190 -2.78 -0.16 11.73
CA ASP A 190 -2.85 0.70 10.55
C ASP A 190 -1.95 0.21 9.42
N LEU A 191 -0.74 -0.27 9.75
CA LEU A 191 0.14 -0.92 8.79
C LEU A 191 -0.50 -2.18 8.21
N LEU A 192 -1.07 -3.05 9.04
CA LEU A 192 -1.78 -4.26 8.58
C LEU A 192 -3.00 -3.90 7.72
N ARG A 193 -3.79 -2.90 8.13
CA ARG A 193 -4.94 -2.41 7.34
C ARG A 193 -4.51 -1.94 5.96
N THR A 194 -3.43 -1.17 5.90
CA THR A 194 -2.86 -0.69 4.63
C THR A 194 -2.33 -1.85 3.80
N TRP A 195 -1.65 -2.82 4.41
CA TRP A 195 -1.18 -4.02 3.72
C TRP A 195 -2.33 -4.85 3.13
N LEU A 196 -3.43 -5.03 3.87
CA LEU A 196 -4.65 -5.67 3.37
C LEU A 196 -5.30 -4.87 2.24
N ALA A 197 -5.24 -3.54 2.30
CA ALA A 197 -5.76 -2.71 1.24
C ALA A 197 -4.94 -2.85 -0.05
N PHE A 198 -3.60 -2.87 0.05
CA PHE A 198 -2.67 -3.04 -1.07
C PHE A 198 -2.67 -4.45 -1.64
N THR A 199 -3.10 -5.45 -0.86
CA THR A 199 -3.26 -6.84 -1.29
C THR A 199 -4.74 -7.16 -1.55
N HIS A 200 -5.49 -7.61 -0.56
CA HIS A 200 -6.87 -8.08 -0.71
C HIS A 200 -7.81 -7.08 -1.40
N THR A 201 -7.83 -5.81 -0.97
CA THR A 201 -8.77 -4.83 -1.52
C THR A 201 -8.42 -4.47 -2.96
N SER A 202 -7.14 -4.21 -3.26
CA SER A 202 -6.68 -3.95 -4.62
C SER A 202 -6.95 -5.18 -5.50
N PHE A 203 -6.67 -6.38 -5.01
CA PHE A 203 -6.87 -7.60 -5.77
C PHE A 203 -8.35 -7.84 -6.10
N ARG A 204 -9.24 -7.56 -5.14
CA ARG A 204 -10.68 -7.59 -5.39
C ARG A 204 -11.11 -6.53 -6.41
N ALA A 205 -10.55 -5.32 -6.34
CA ALA A 205 -10.84 -4.26 -7.30
C ALA A 205 -10.43 -4.65 -8.74
N GLU A 206 -9.27 -5.28 -8.93
CA GLU A 206 -8.85 -5.80 -10.24
C GLU A 206 -9.79 -6.90 -10.76
N ALA A 207 -10.23 -7.81 -9.89
CA ALA A 207 -11.22 -8.82 -10.25
C ALA A 207 -12.57 -8.20 -10.64
N MET A 208 -12.96 -7.08 -10.01
CA MET A 208 -14.16 -6.32 -10.38
C MET A 208 -14.00 -5.60 -11.73
N LEU A 209 -12.78 -5.26 -12.14
CA LEU A 209 -12.45 -4.78 -13.47
C LEU A 209 -12.37 -5.89 -14.53
N GLY A 210 -12.43 -7.17 -14.13
CA GLY A 210 -12.36 -8.33 -15.03
C GLY A 210 -10.98 -8.99 -15.12
N TYR A 211 -10.01 -8.52 -14.33
CA TYR A 211 -8.65 -9.06 -14.25
C TYR A 211 -8.52 -9.95 -13.02
N THR A 212 -8.49 -11.27 -13.23
CA THR A 212 -8.48 -12.25 -12.15
C THR A 212 -7.18 -13.03 -12.14
N TRP A 213 -6.61 -13.21 -10.96
CA TRP A 213 -5.55 -14.19 -10.74
C TRP A 213 -6.14 -15.56 -10.37
N SER A 214 -5.41 -16.61 -10.71
CA SER A 214 -5.58 -17.95 -10.15
C SER A 214 -5.18 -17.99 -8.67
N GLU A 215 -5.59 -19.05 -7.99
CA GLU A 215 -5.25 -19.28 -6.58
C GLU A 215 -3.72 -19.37 -6.36
N ALA A 216 -3.00 -20.02 -7.27
CA ALA A 216 -1.54 -20.14 -7.19
C ALA A 216 -0.84 -18.78 -7.36
N GLU A 217 -1.31 -17.95 -8.29
CA GLU A 217 -0.82 -16.58 -8.49
C GLU A 217 -1.07 -15.72 -7.25
N LEU A 218 -2.29 -15.74 -6.71
CA LEU A 218 -2.63 -15.02 -5.47
C LEU A 218 -1.75 -15.47 -4.31
N GLY A 219 -1.60 -16.79 -4.10
CA GLY A 219 -0.75 -17.32 -3.04
C GLY A 219 0.70 -16.87 -3.18
N GLY A 220 1.23 -16.82 -4.41
CA GLY A 220 2.57 -16.27 -4.69
C GLY A 220 2.68 -14.78 -4.35
N LEU A 221 1.70 -13.98 -4.77
CA LEU A 221 1.65 -12.55 -4.47
C LEU A 221 1.55 -12.28 -2.97
N TYR A 222 0.70 -13.01 -2.23
CA TYR A 222 0.61 -12.87 -0.77
C TYR A 222 1.96 -13.16 -0.10
N ARG A 223 2.65 -14.24 -0.48
CA ARG A 223 4.00 -14.54 0.05
C ARG A 223 5.02 -13.46 -0.29
N TYR A 224 4.99 -12.91 -1.50
CA TYR A 224 5.85 -11.80 -1.89
C TYR A 224 5.56 -10.54 -1.04
N TRP A 225 4.28 -10.21 -0.84
CA TRP A 225 3.86 -9.09 -0.01
C TRP A 225 4.17 -9.30 1.49
N GLN A 226 4.28 -10.53 1.98
CA GLN A 226 4.76 -10.80 3.34
C GLN A 226 6.24 -10.40 3.53
N HIS A 227 7.08 -10.51 2.50
CA HIS A 227 8.42 -9.92 2.53
C HIS A 227 8.38 -8.40 2.57
N ILE A 228 7.48 -7.77 1.82
CA ILE A 228 7.26 -6.32 1.91
C ILE A 228 6.79 -5.92 3.32
N ALA A 229 5.90 -6.71 3.93
CA ALA A 229 5.44 -6.49 5.30
C ALA A 229 6.60 -6.49 6.31
N HIS A 230 7.52 -7.47 6.19
CA HIS A 230 8.75 -7.52 6.99
C HIS A 230 9.58 -6.25 6.83
N LEU A 231 9.88 -5.86 5.58
CA LEU A 231 10.67 -4.66 5.30
C LEU A 231 10.00 -3.35 5.74
N LEU A 232 8.67 -3.33 5.85
CA LEU A 232 7.88 -2.23 6.39
C LEU A 232 7.79 -2.22 7.92
N GLY A 233 8.35 -3.23 8.61
CA GLY A 233 8.33 -3.34 10.07
C GLY A 233 7.00 -3.86 10.63
N ILE A 234 6.21 -4.58 9.83
CA ILE A 234 4.98 -5.23 10.30
C ILE A 234 5.34 -6.47 11.10
N GLU A 235 4.77 -6.61 12.30
CA GLU A 235 5.06 -7.75 13.16
C GLU A 235 4.69 -9.08 12.47
N PRO A 236 5.60 -10.08 12.42
CA PRO A 236 5.42 -11.27 11.59
C PRO A 236 4.13 -12.03 11.85
N HIS A 237 3.69 -12.11 13.11
CA HIS A 237 2.50 -12.85 13.50
C HIS A 237 1.19 -12.26 12.94
N LEU A 238 1.18 -10.97 12.58
CA LEU A 238 0.02 -10.29 12.00
C LEU A 238 -0.22 -10.67 10.53
N VAL A 239 0.83 -11.06 9.80
CA VAL A 239 0.78 -11.33 8.35
C VAL A 239 1.10 -12.76 7.96
N ALA A 240 1.79 -13.54 8.79
CA ALA A 240 2.24 -14.89 8.46
C ALA A 240 1.10 -15.84 8.05
N HIS A 241 -0.09 -15.68 8.65
CA HIS A 241 -1.27 -16.50 8.38
C HIS A 241 -2.11 -16.00 7.19
N LEU A 242 -1.75 -14.86 6.58
CA LEU A 242 -2.50 -14.24 5.49
C LEU A 242 -1.99 -14.73 4.13
N SER A 243 -2.35 -15.97 3.81
CA SER A 243 -1.91 -16.66 2.58
C SER A 243 -2.92 -16.59 1.42
N GLY A 244 -4.06 -15.93 1.61
CA GLY A 244 -5.09 -15.84 0.58
C GLY A 244 -6.31 -14.99 0.96
N PRO A 245 -7.28 -14.85 0.03
CA PRO A 245 -8.41 -13.91 0.18
C PRO A 245 -9.30 -14.16 1.39
N ALA A 246 -9.53 -15.43 1.78
CA ALA A 246 -10.42 -15.76 2.89
C ALA A 246 -9.86 -15.28 4.24
N ALA A 247 -8.58 -15.59 4.51
CA ALA A 247 -7.88 -15.13 5.71
C ALA A 247 -7.78 -13.59 5.74
N ALA A 248 -7.45 -12.98 4.60
CA ALA A 248 -7.38 -11.53 4.47
C ALA A 248 -8.73 -10.84 4.70
N ALA A 249 -9.83 -11.42 4.21
CA ALA A 249 -11.18 -10.89 4.44
C ALA A 249 -11.59 -10.96 5.92
N GLU A 250 -11.23 -12.04 6.63
CA GLU A 250 -11.49 -12.16 8.07
C GLU A 250 -10.67 -11.15 8.87
N ALA A 251 -9.37 -11.01 8.60
CA ALA A 251 -8.53 -10.00 9.25
C ALA A 251 -9.07 -8.57 9.00
N GLY A 252 -9.51 -8.29 7.77
CA GLY A 252 -10.16 -7.02 7.41
C GLY A 252 -11.44 -6.75 8.20
N ARG A 253 -12.32 -7.75 8.36
CA ARG A 253 -13.53 -7.64 9.21
C ARG A 253 -13.19 -7.32 10.66
N GLN A 254 -12.18 -7.98 11.21
CA GLN A 254 -11.73 -7.78 12.59
C GLN A 254 -11.16 -6.36 12.80
N LEU A 255 -10.39 -5.85 11.83
CA LEU A 255 -9.88 -4.47 11.84
C LEU A 255 -11.00 -3.43 11.65
N ALA A 256 -12.05 -3.75 10.89
CA ALA A 256 -13.20 -2.87 10.70
C ALA A 256 -14.06 -2.72 11.96
N ALA A 257 -13.97 -3.67 12.90
CA ALA A 257 -14.65 -3.57 14.20
C ALA A 257 -14.10 -2.42 15.08
N GLN A 258 -12.88 -1.93 14.80
CA GLN A 258 -12.32 -0.75 15.45
C GLN A 258 -13.22 0.46 15.18
N ARG A 259 -13.59 1.19 16.23
CA ARG A 259 -14.57 2.29 16.20
C ARG A 259 -14.20 3.31 15.10
N GLN A 260 -15.05 3.40 14.08
CA GLN A 260 -14.91 4.35 12.97
C GLN A 260 -15.75 5.61 13.24
N ASP A 261 -15.44 6.37 14.29
CA ASP A 261 -16.10 7.67 14.49
C ASP A 261 -15.67 8.62 13.35
N PRO A 262 -16.60 9.43 12.81
CA PRO A 262 -16.43 10.04 11.51
C PRO A 262 -15.45 11.23 11.54
N VAL A 263 -14.21 10.97 11.14
CA VAL A 263 -13.32 11.98 10.54
C VAL A 263 -13.67 12.09 9.04
N ALA A 264 -14.95 12.32 8.76
CA ALA A 264 -15.51 12.18 7.41
C ALA A 264 -15.04 13.29 6.46
N VAL A 265 -14.80 14.49 6.99
CA VAL A 265 -14.44 15.67 6.18
C VAL A 265 -13.04 15.51 5.59
N GLU A 266 -12.09 15.03 6.38
CA GLU A 266 -10.70 14.81 5.98
C GLU A 266 -10.61 13.61 5.03
N ALA A 267 -11.33 12.52 5.32
CA ALA A 267 -11.42 11.34 4.46
C ALA A 267 -11.97 11.69 3.07
N ASP A 268 -13.01 12.53 3.00
CA ASP A 268 -13.60 12.99 1.75
C ASP A 268 -12.63 13.89 0.95
N ALA A 269 -11.88 14.76 1.63
CA ALA A 269 -10.88 15.60 0.99
C ALA A 269 -9.72 14.77 0.40
N LEU A 270 -9.19 13.82 1.16
CA LEU A 270 -8.13 12.90 0.71
C LEU A 270 -8.59 12.04 -0.46
N THR A 271 -9.82 11.52 -0.40
CA THR A 271 -10.44 10.77 -1.50
C THR A 271 -10.54 11.61 -2.76
N ARG A 272 -11.01 12.86 -2.66
CA ARG A 272 -11.15 13.77 -3.80
C ARG A 272 -9.81 14.07 -4.47
N HIS A 273 -8.79 14.41 -3.68
CA HIS A 273 -7.45 14.68 -4.22
C HIS A 273 -6.80 13.44 -4.85
N THR A 274 -7.09 12.26 -4.31
CA THR A 274 -6.63 11.00 -4.92
C THR A 274 -7.27 10.77 -6.28
N ILE A 275 -8.59 10.96 -6.40
CA ILE A 275 -9.29 10.87 -7.68
C ILE A 275 -8.72 11.89 -8.68
N GLU A 276 -8.42 13.11 -8.25
CA GLU A 276 -7.85 14.15 -9.11
C GLU A 276 -6.45 13.79 -9.64
N ALA A 277 -5.56 13.31 -8.78
CA ALA A 277 -4.21 12.90 -9.18
C ALA A 277 -4.21 11.68 -10.13
N VAL A 278 -5.08 10.70 -9.86
CA VAL A 278 -5.19 9.48 -10.68
C VAL A 278 -5.80 9.79 -12.04
N ALA A 279 -6.75 10.73 -12.11
CA ALA A 279 -7.30 11.17 -13.39
C ALA A 279 -6.21 11.71 -14.33
N GLY A 280 -5.23 12.44 -13.79
CA GLY A 280 -4.06 12.89 -14.55
C GLY A 280 -3.19 11.74 -15.06
N THR A 281 -3.02 10.69 -14.26
CA THR A 281 -2.30 9.47 -14.65
C THR A 281 -3.01 8.71 -15.76
N LEU A 282 -4.35 8.54 -15.65
CA LEU A 282 -5.15 7.91 -16.70
C LEU A 282 -5.14 8.71 -18.01
N GLN A 283 -5.09 10.04 -17.93
CA GLN A 283 -4.92 10.87 -19.11
C GLN A 283 -3.58 10.60 -19.80
N ALA A 284 -2.49 10.47 -19.04
CA ALA A 284 -1.18 10.20 -19.59
C ALA A 284 -1.04 8.79 -20.19
N GLN A 285 -1.64 7.77 -19.57
CA GLN A 285 -1.48 6.37 -20.00
C GLN A 285 -2.52 5.90 -21.02
N LEU A 286 -3.77 6.38 -20.91
CA LEU A 286 -4.91 5.92 -21.70
C LEU A 286 -5.47 7.00 -22.63
N GLY A 287 -4.94 8.23 -22.59
CA GLY A 287 -5.48 9.36 -23.35
C GLY A 287 -6.86 9.82 -22.89
N LEU A 288 -7.34 9.34 -21.73
CA LEU A 288 -8.66 9.68 -21.20
C LEU A 288 -8.65 11.10 -20.64
N SER A 289 -9.42 12.00 -21.25
CA SER A 289 -9.54 13.38 -20.76
C SER A 289 -10.04 13.41 -19.32
N ALA A 290 -9.60 14.40 -18.54
CA ALA A 290 -10.05 14.57 -17.15
C ALA A 290 -11.58 14.63 -17.00
N THR A 291 -12.29 15.13 -18.01
CA THR A 291 -13.76 15.20 -18.07
C THR A 291 -14.42 13.82 -18.08
N VAL A 292 -13.77 12.81 -18.67
CA VAL A 292 -14.25 11.42 -18.72
C VAL A 292 -13.64 10.60 -17.58
N GLY A 293 -12.35 10.78 -17.30
CA GLY A 293 -11.62 10.03 -16.28
C GLY A 293 -12.16 10.25 -14.87
N ARG A 294 -12.53 11.50 -14.50
CA ARG A 294 -13.01 11.80 -13.14
C ARG A 294 -14.36 11.14 -12.83
N PRO A 295 -15.42 11.25 -13.66
CA PRO A 295 -16.67 10.52 -13.43
C PRO A 295 -16.48 9.00 -13.40
N LEU A 296 -15.63 8.46 -14.28
CA LEU A 296 -15.33 7.04 -14.30
C LEU A 296 -14.67 6.58 -12.99
N LEU A 297 -13.63 7.27 -12.52
CA LEU A 297 -12.97 6.94 -11.26
C LEU A 297 -13.93 7.03 -10.06
N ARG A 298 -14.82 8.02 -10.02
CA ARG A 298 -15.87 8.10 -8.99
C ARG A 298 -16.82 6.90 -9.04
N ALA A 299 -17.23 6.48 -10.25
CA ALA A 299 -18.07 5.30 -10.42
C ALA A 299 -17.36 4.02 -9.97
N LEU A 300 -16.06 3.91 -10.22
CA LEU A 300 -15.23 2.79 -9.78
C LEU A 300 -15.04 2.77 -8.26
N VAL A 301 -14.82 3.92 -7.62
CA VAL A 301 -14.81 4.04 -6.16
C VAL A 301 -16.13 3.52 -5.57
N THR A 302 -17.27 3.96 -6.11
CA THR A 302 -18.58 3.46 -5.67
C THR A 302 -18.74 1.95 -5.91
N LEU A 303 -18.28 1.44 -7.06
CA LEU A 303 -18.30 0.02 -7.39
C LEU A 303 -17.48 -0.81 -6.39
N PHE A 304 -16.25 -0.39 -6.05
CA PHE A 304 -15.35 -1.16 -5.19
C PHE A 304 -15.75 -1.19 -3.70
N HIS A 305 -16.45 -0.14 -3.25
CA HIS A 305 -16.67 0.14 -1.82
C HIS A 305 -18.13 0.18 -1.41
N THR A 306 -19.07 -0.33 -2.21
CA THR A 306 -20.53 -0.19 -1.99
C THR A 306 -20.95 -0.31 -0.52
N ASP A 307 -21.14 0.85 0.11
CA ASP A 307 -21.65 1.08 1.47
C ASP A 307 -22.99 1.84 1.37
N ALA A 308 -23.83 1.72 2.39
CA ALA A 308 -25.18 2.31 2.44
C ALA A 308 -25.18 3.85 2.33
N ARG A 309 -24.07 4.51 2.69
CA ARG A 309 -23.87 5.97 2.61
C ARG A 309 -23.77 6.49 1.17
N ASP A 310 -23.42 5.63 0.21
CA ASP A 310 -23.16 6.03 -1.19
C ASP A 310 -24.42 5.94 -2.10
N ARG A 311 -25.61 5.79 -1.50
CA ARG A 311 -26.89 5.67 -2.21
C ARG A 311 -27.28 6.90 -3.05
N ARG A 312 -26.61 8.04 -2.86
CA ARG A 312 -26.94 9.34 -3.51
C ARG A 312 -25.97 9.79 -4.61
N SER A 313 -24.89 9.05 -4.90
CA SER A 313 -23.92 9.45 -5.92
C SER A 313 -24.45 9.29 -7.36
N PRO A 314 -24.42 10.33 -8.21
CA PRO A 314 -24.78 10.23 -9.64
C PRO A 314 -23.92 9.22 -10.41
N ALA A 315 -22.71 8.93 -9.92
CA ALA A 315 -21.79 8.00 -10.57
C ALA A 315 -22.30 6.55 -10.59
N ARG A 316 -23.28 6.20 -9.73
CA ARG A 316 -23.96 4.89 -9.75
C ARG A 316 -24.66 4.59 -11.08
N LEU A 317 -25.03 5.61 -11.85
CA LEU A 317 -25.65 5.42 -13.17
C LEU A 317 -24.73 4.63 -14.13
N LEU A 318 -23.42 4.67 -13.93
CA LEU A 318 -22.45 3.90 -14.73
C LEU A 318 -22.24 2.46 -14.22
N HIS A 319 -22.70 2.14 -13.01
CA HIS A 319 -22.42 0.85 -12.36
C HIS A 319 -22.95 -0.36 -13.15
N PRO A 320 -24.20 -0.36 -13.68
CA PRO A 320 -24.69 -1.48 -14.49
C PRO A 320 -23.85 -1.68 -15.75
N ALA A 321 -23.45 -0.59 -16.42
CA ALA A 321 -22.63 -0.65 -17.62
C ALA A 321 -21.23 -1.22 -17.33
N LEU A 322 -20.56 -0.72 -16.28
CA LEU A 322 -19.25 -1.24 -15.87
C LEU A 322 -19.31 -2.73 -15.48
N THR A 323 -20.37 -3.13 -14.78
CA THR A 323 -20.58 -4.53 -14.40
C THR A 323 -20.85 -5.42 -15.63
N ALA A 324 -21.62 -4.91 -16.60
CA ALA A 324 -21.92 -5.62 -17.85
C ALA A 324 -20.70 -5.80 -18.77
N LEU A 325 -19.72 -4.88 -18.71
CA LEU A 325 -18.48 -4.98 -19.49
C LEU A 325 -17.48 -6.01 -18.92
N ARG A 326 -17.58 -6.32 -17.62
CA ARG A 326 -16.62 -7.21 -16.92
C ARG A 326 -16.40 -8.56 -17.60
N PRO A 327 -17.44 -9.31 -18.06
CA PRO A 327 -17.22 -10.60 -18.73
C PRO A 327 -16.46 -10.46 -20.05
N ALA A 328 -16.68 -9.37 -20.80
CA ALA A 328 -15.99 -9.09 -22.04
C ALA A 328 -14.51 -8.73 -21.81
N VAL A 329 -14.23 -7.87 -20.82
CA VAL A 329 -12.86 -7.56 -20.39
C VAL A 329 -12.14 -8.83 -19.94
N GLY A 330 -12.79 -9.63 -19.09
CA GLY A 330 -12.23 -10.90 -18.62
C GLY A 330 -12.00 -11.91 -19.74
N LEU A 331 -12.86 -11.96 -20.77
CA LEU A 331 -12.64 -12.81 -21.94
C LEU A 331 -11.44 -12.34 -22.77
N GLY A 332 -11.32 -11.03 -23.00
CA GLY A 332 -10.17 -10.43 -23.66
C GLY A 332 -8.87 -10.70 -22.92
N TYR A 333 -8.88 -10.51 -21.59
CA TYR A 333 -7.76 -10.83 -20.72
C TYR A 333 -7.38 -12.32 -20.78
N ARG A 334 -8.34 -13.24 -20.62
CA ARG A 334 -8.08 -14.69 -20.75
C ARG A 334 -7.50 -15.08 -22.11
N TRP A 335 -7.88 -14.38 -23.17
CA TRP A 335 -7.34 -14.59 -24.51
C TRP A 335 -5.89 -14.11 -24.63
N GLN A 336 -5.56 -12.95 -24.04
CA GLN A 336 -4.19 -12.42 -23.99
C GLN A 336 -3.27 -13.26 -23.09
N SER A 337 -3.80 -13.78 -21.98
CA SER A 337 -3.07 -14.56 -20.97
C SER A 337 -2.96 -16.05 -21.28
N ARG A 338 -3.26 -16.47 -22.52
CA ARG A 338 -3.02 -17.85 -22.96
C ARG A 338 -1.53 -18.20 -22.86
N PRO A 339 -1.17 -19.47 -22.58
CA PRO A 339 0.23 -19.87 -22.38
C PRO A 339 1.19 -19.37 -23.47
N ALA A 340 0.76 -19.42 -24.74
CA ALA A 340 1.56 -18.98 -25.90
C ALA A 340 1.89 -17.47 -25.94
N ARG A 341 1.16 -16.63 -25.19
CA ARG A 341 1.29 -15.16 -25.22
C ARG A 341 1.61 -14.55 -23.88
N ARG A 342 1.35 -15.29 -22.80
CA ARG A 342 1.52 -14.85 -21.43
C ARG A 342 2.94 -14.37 -21.12
N ALA A 343 3.97 -15.07 -21.61
CA ALA A 343 5.36 -14.67 -21.42
C ALA A 343 5.65 -13.30 -22.08
N ALA A 344 5.12 -13.07 -23.28
CA ALA A 344 5.26 -11.78 -23.97
C ALA A 344 4.51 -10.64 -23.26
N LEU A 345 3.33 -10.93 -22.72
CA LEU A 345 2.55 -9.97 -21.93
C LEU A 345 3.31 -9.56 -20.65
N ILE A 346 3.85 -10.53 -19.91
CA ILE A 346 4.67 -10.30 -18.72
C ILE A 346 5.91 -9.47 -19.08
N ALA A 347 6.64 -9.84 -20.13
CA ALA A 347 7.82 -9.11 -20.58
C ALA A 347 7.49 -7.65 -20.95
N GLN A 348 6.40 -7.43 -21.69
CA GLN A 348 5.94 -6.09 -22.06
C GLN A 348 5.63 -5.23 -20.82
N ASN A 349 4.88 -5.77 -19.86
CA ASN A 349 4.52 -5.04 -18.64
C ASN A 349 5.76 -4.77 -17.76
N LEU A 350 6.69 -5.73 -17.67
CA LEU A 350 7.97 -5.54 -16.99
C LEU A 350 8.78 -4.39 -17.60
N ASP A 351 8.91 -4.34 -18.92
CA ASP A 351 9.68 -3.29 -19.60
C ASP A 351 9.04 -1.91 -19.41
N LEU A 352 7.71 -1.82 -19.45
CA LEU A 352 6.98 -0.59 -19.13
C LEU A 352 7.21 -0.15 -17.68
N THR A 353 7.16 -1.08 -16.72
CA THR A 353 7.42 -0.78 -15.31
C THR A 353 8.85 -0.32 -15.08
N ARG A 354 9.86 -0.98 -15.69
CA ARG A 354 11.25 -0.56 -15.62
C ARG A 354 11.44 0.85 -16.18
N ALA A 355 10.89 1.12 -17.36
CA ALA A 355 10.95 2.45 -17.97
C ALA A 355 10.33 3.53 -17.07
N TYR A 356 9.18 3.23 -16.44
CA TYR A 356 8.53 4.12 -15.48
C TYR A 356 9.43 4.44 -14.29
N VAL A 357 10.00 3.42 -13.63
CA VAL A 357 10.90 3.59 -12.47
C VAL A 357 12.11 4.48 -12.84
N HIS A 358 12.77 4.18 -13.96
CA HIS A 358 13.94 4.96 -14.42
C HIS A 358 13.59 6.41 -14.76
N SER A 359 12.39 6.68 -15.31
CA SER A 359 11.95 8.04 -15.67
C SER A 359 11.76 8.96 -14.47
N LEU A 360 11.47 8.41 -13.30
CA LEU A 360 11.26 9.18 -12.07
C LEU A 360 12.59 9.47 -11.37
N ASP A 361 13.51 8.52 -11.37
CA ASP A 361 14.87 8.72 -10.88
C ASP A 361 15.60 9.83 -11.65
N GLY A 362 15.44 9.89 -12.97
CA GLY A 362 16.00 10.96 -13.80
C GLY A 362 15.44 12.36 -13.45
N ARG A 363 14.16 12.44 -13.04
CA ARG A 363 13.53 13.70 -12.60
C ARG A 363 13.95 14.13 -11.21
N HIS A 364 14.30 13.19 -10.33
CA HIS A 364 14.84 13.48 -9.01
C HIS A 364 16.33 13.84 -9.01
N ARG A 365 17.12 13.39 -9.99
CA ARG A 365 18.53 13.83 -10.15
C ARG A 365 18.69 15.21 -10.80
N ALA A 366 17.65 15.70 -11.49
CA ALA A 366 17.65 17.00 -12.16
C ALA A 366 17.08 18.14 -11.29
N ARG A 367 16.62 17.83 -10.07
CA ARG A 367 16.17 18.77 -9.04
C ARG A 367 17.12 18.68 -7.86
#